data_AF-A0A7X7X8Y5-F1
#
_entry.id   AF-A0A7X7X8Y5-F1
#
_cell.length_a   1.000
_cell.length_b   1.000
_cell.length_c   1.000
_cell.angle_alpha   90.00
_cell.angle_beta   90.00
_cell.angle_gamma   90.00
#
_symmetry.space_group_name_H-M   'P 1'
#
loop_
_entity.id
_entity.type
_entity.pdbx_description
1 polymer ?
#
loop_
_entity_poly.entity_id
_entity_poly.type
_entity_poly.pdbx_seq_one_letter_code
_entity_poly.pdbx_strand_id
1 'polypeptide(L)'
;MSPVGDIERITQDRVIALFTKPDGLNYTNLGNWHDRPDNSNIEEDLLSNYLQENGFTQTLIKKAIYELKKVAGVQNKNLYGINKDVYTILRYGAKVREDVGENTQTVRLIDWEHPQNNHFAIAEEVSIKGENRKRPDIVIYVNGIALGVLELKRSTVSVSEGIRQNLDNQKSMFIMPFFGTVQLVMAGNDTEGVRYGVINTPEKYYLKWKEESDVANLLDRHLLQMCN
;
A
#
# COMPACT_ATOMS: atom_id res chain seq x y z
N MET A 1 9.60 27.37 -8.53
CA MET A 1 8.72 26.54 -7.67
C MET A 1 7.87 27.48 -6.84
N SER A 2 6.60 27.14 -6.60
CA SER A 2 5.71 27.99 -5.79
C SER A 2 5.97 27.70 -4.30
N PRO A 3 5.93 28.70 -3.40
CA PRO A 3 6.09 28.50 -1.95
C PRO A 3 5.12 27.49 -1.34
N VAL A 4 4.02 27.20 -2.07
CA VAL A 4 2.98 26.26 -1.67
C VAL A 4 3.44 24.81 -1.83
N GLY A 5 4.13 24.46 -2.92
CA GLY A 5 4.63 23.10 -3.14
C GLY A 5 5.77 22.74 -2.18
N ASP A 6 6.58 23.72 -1.80
CA ASP A 6 7.73 23.53 -0.91
C ASP A 6 7.30 23.07 0.50
N ILE A 7 6.14 23.50 1.00
CA ILE A 7 5.65 23.15 2.34
C ILE A 7 5.07 21.74 2.40
N GLU A 8 4.29 21.33 1.39
CA GLU A 8 3.75 19.97 1.30
C GLU A 8 4.90 18.95 1.18
N ARG A 9 5.94 19.32 0.43
CA ARG A 9 7.16 18.51 0.30
C ARG A 9 7.90 18.33 1.62
N ILE A 10 8.00 19.37 2.47
CA ILE A 10 8.60 19.25 3.81
C ILE A 10 7.89 18.19 4.66
N THR A 11 6.55 18.18 4.66
CA THR A 11 5.77 17.17 5.40
C THR A 11 6.03 15.77 4.84
N GLN A 12 6.03 15.62 3.51
CA GLN A 12 6.29 14.33 2.85
C GLN A 12 7.70 13.80 3.14
N ASP A 13 8.74 14.61 2.98
CA ASP A 13 10.14 14.21 3.26
C ASP A 13 10.32 13.79 4.72
N ARG A 14 9.65 14.49 5.66
CA ARG A 14 9.66 14.15 7.08
C ARG A 14 8.98 12.80 7.36
N VAL A 15 7.83 12.54 6.73
CA VAL A 15 7.13 11.26 6.85
C VAL A 15 7.96 10.12 6.24
N ILE A 16 8.57 10.33 5.07
CA ILE A 16 9.46 9.33 4.45
C ILE A 16 10.64 9.01 5.39
N ALA A 17 11.24 10.02 6.00
CA ALA A 17 12.29 9.82 6.99
C ALA A 17 11.79 9.02 8.21
N LEU A 18 10.57 9.28 8.68
CA LEU A 18 9.95 8.54 9.79
C LEU A 18 9.78 7.05 9.45
N PHE A 19 9.35 6.75 8.22
CA PHE A 19 9.18 5.36 7.77
C PHE A 19 10.51 4.64 7.59
N THR A 20 11.55 5.33 7.13
CA THR A 20 12.76 4.66 6.58
C THR A 20 13.96 4.66 7.51
N LYS A 21 13.92 5.44 8.59
CA LYS A 21 15.00 5.45 9.57
C LYS A 21 15.02 4.18 10.43
N PRO A 22 16.21 3.67 10.83
CA PRO A 22 16.34 2.51 11.70
C PRO A 22 15.71 2.68 13.10
N ASP A 23 15.69 3.92 13.62
CA ASP A 23 15.04 4.29 14.89
C ASP A 23 13.56 4.72 14.72
N GLY A 24 13.05 4.66 13.48
CA GLY A 24 11.64 4.84 13.14
C GLY A 24 10.97 3.49 12.85
N LEU A 25 10.26 3.40 11.72
CA LEU A 25 9.58 2.16 11.32
C LEU A 25 10.49 1.17 10.58
N ASN A 26 11.69 1.60 10.15
CA ASN A 26 12.69 0.77 9.47
C ASN A 26 12.19 0.09 8.18
N TYR A 27 11.32 0.77 7.41
CA TYR A 27 10.86 0.31 6.10
C TYR A 27 11.92 0.59 5.03
N THR A 28 11.99 -0.25 4.02
CA THR A 28 12.83 -0.01 2.84
C THR A 28 12.32 1.19 2.05
N ASN A 29 13.20 2.13 1.71
CA ASN A 29 12.88 3.23 0.80
C ASN A 29 13.04 2.79 -0.66
N LEU A 30 11.93 2.68 -1.41
CA LEU A 30 11.95 2.36 -2.84
C LEU A 30 12.16 3.58 -3.74
N GLY A 31 12.22 4.78 -3.14
CA GLY A 31 12.48 6.03 -3.82
C GLY A 31 11.25 6.66 -4.46
N ASN A 32 11.51 7.63 -5.34
CA ASN A 32 10.50 8.41 -6.03
C ASN A 32 10.06 7.76 -7.33
N TRP A 33 8.76 7.47 -7.44
CA TRP A 33 8.17 6.76 -8.58
C TRP A 33 7.33 7.67 -9.47
N HIS A 34 7.57 8.98 -9.43
CA HIS A 34 6.88 9.94 -10.29
C HIS A 34 7.07 9.61 -11.77
N ASP A 35 8.32 9.46 -12.20
CA ASP A 35 8.70 9.27 -13.60
C ASP A 35 9.02 7.80 -13.94
N ARG A 36 8.88 6.90 -12.95
CA ARG A 36 9.08 5.46 -13.15
C ARG A 36 8.00 4.93 -14.09
N PRO A 37 8.37 4.23 -15.18
CA PRO A 37 7.39 3.60 -16.05
C PRO A 37 6.72 2.43 -15.34
N ASP A 38 5.43 2.26 -15.62
CA ASP A 38 4.66 1.04 -15.33
C ASP A 38 4.64 0.61 -13.85
N ASN A 39 4.58 1.58 -12.95
CA ASN A 39 4.29 1.37 -11.52
C ASN A 39 3.06 0.47 -11.32
N SER A 40 3.17 -0.48 -10.39
CA SER A 40 2.19 -1.53 -10.18
C SER A 40 1.80 -1.64 -8.71
N ASN A 41 0.63 -2.21 -8.46
CA ASN A 41 0.22 -2.61 -7.11
C ASN A 41 0.81 -3.99 -6.71
N ILE A 42 1.44 -4.69 -7.65
CA ILE A 42 2.18 -5.93 -7.44
C ILE A 42 3.54 -5.76 -8.15
N GLU A 43 4.60 -5.62 -7.35
CA GLU A 43 5.99 -5.55 -7.78
C GLU A 43 6.59 -6.96 -7.77
N GLU A 44 6.58 -7.60 -8.94
CA GLU A 44 6.89 -9.03 -9.08
C GLU A 44 8.29 -9.39 -8.61
N ASP A 45 9.28 -8.52 -8.81
CA ASP A 45 10.66 -8.76 -8.39
C ASP A 45 10.78 -8.80 -6.86
N LEU A 46 10.14 -7.85 -6.17
CA LEU A 46 10.13 -7.80 -4.71
C LEU A 46 9.41 -9.01 -4.10
N LEU A 47 8.26 -9.39 -4.68
CA LEU A 47 7.50 -10.56 -4.23
C LEU A 47 8.25 -11.86 -4.53
N SER A 48 8.90 -11.96 -5.68
CA SER A 48 9.71 -13.12 -6.05
C SER A 48 10.89 -13.30 -5.10
N ASN A 49 11.60 -12.22 -4.77
CA ASN A 49 12.73 -12.26 -3.84
C ASN A 49 12.30 -12.74 -2.46
N TYR A 50 11.24 -12.14 -1.89
CA TYR A 50 10.69 -12.58 -0.60
C TYR A 50 10.29 -14.06 -0.62
N LEU A 51 9.57 -14.52 -1.66
CA LEU A 51 9.15 -15.93 -1.73
C LEU A 51 10.35 -16.88 -1.91
N GLN A 52 11.39 -16.46 -2.62
CA GLN A 52 12.62 -17.25 -2.79
C GLN A 52 13.39 -17.39 -1.47
N GLU A 53 13.51 -16.32 -0.69
CA GLU A 53 14.12 -16.34 0.64
C GLU A 53 13.35 -17.25 1.61
N ASN A 54 12.04 -17.39 1.39
CA ASN A 54 11.17 -18.32 2.12
C ASN A 54 11.13 -19.74 1.53
N GLY A 55 12.06 -20.08 0.63
CA GLY A 55 12.32 -21.45 0.17
C GLY A 55 11.37 -21.96 -0.91
N PHE A 56 10.52 -21.11 -1.52
CA PHE A 56 9.69 -21.54 -2.64
C PHE A 56 10.51 -21.66 -3.93
N THR A 57 10.21 -22.67 -4.74
CA THR A 57 10.85 -22.85 -6.05
C THR A 57 10.36 -21.81 -7.05
N GLN A 58 11.18 -21.50 -8.06
CA GLN A 58 10.84 -20.52 -9.10
C GLN A 58 9.53 -20.86 -9.83
N THR A 59 9.20 -22.15 -9.96
CA THR A 59 7.94 -22.60 -10.56
C THR A 59 6.74 -22.25 -9.69
N LEU A 60 6.84 -22.51 -8.38
CA LEU A 60 5.78 -22.17 -7.42
C LEU A 60 5.59 -20.65 -7.31
N ILE A 61 6.69 -19.90 -7.27
CA ILE A 61 6.70 -18.42 -7.23
C ILE A 61 5.92 -17.86 -8.42
N LYS A 62 6.31 -18.23 -9.65
CA LYS A 62 5.65 -17.75 -10.88
C LYS A 62 4.15 -18.05 -10.89
N LYS A 63 3.76 -19.26 -10.45
CA LYS A 63 2.35 -19.67 -10.39
C LYS A 63 1.58 -18.90 -9.32
N ALA A 64 2.17 -18.64 -8.15
CA ALA A 64 1.55 -17.87 -7.08
C ALA A 64 1.33 -16.40 -7.47
N ILE A 65 2.35 -15.77 -8.08
CA ILE A 65 2.26 -14.40 -8.60
C ILE A 65 1.21 -14.32 -9.71
N TYR A 66 1.17 -15.31 -10.61
CA TYR A 66 0.14 -15.40 -11.64
C TYR A 66 -1.28 -15.45 -11.05
N GLU A 67 -1.53 -16.29 -10.04
CA GLU A 67 -2.85 -16.36 -9.39
C GLU A 67 -3.22 -15.04 -8.69
N LEU A 68 -2.25 -14.37 -8.03
CA LEU A 68 -2.47 -13.05 -7.43
C LEU A 68 -2.84 -11.99 -8.49
N LYS A 69 -2.05 -11.90 -9.57
CA LYS A 69 -2.31 -10.94 -10.66
C LYS A 69 -3.64 -11.22 -11.36
N LYS A 70 -3.99 -12.49 -11.53
CA LYS A 70 -5.25 -12.92 -12.12
C LYS A 70 -6.44 -12.42 -11.29
N VAL A 71 -6.41 -12.55 -9.96
CA VAL A 71 -7.51 -12.05 -9.12
C VAL A 71 -7.52 -10.52 -9.03
N ALA A 72 -6.35 -9.87 -9.01
CA ALA A 72 -6.24 -8.41 -8.96
C ALA A 72 -6.67 -7.73 -10.28
N GLY A 73 -6.49 -8.40 -11.43
CA GLY A 73 -6.74 -7.86 -12.77
C GLY A 73 -8.13 -8.15 -13.35
N VAL A 74 -9.06 -8.71 -12.57
CA VAL A 74 -10.39 -9.11 -13.05
C VAL A 74 -11.21 -7.88 -13.49
N GLN A 75 -11.60 -7.84 -14.77
CA GLN A 75 -12.31 -6.69 -15.34
C GLN A 75 -13.82 -6.67 -15.10
N ASN A 76 -14.45 -7.82 -14.80
CA ASN A 76 -15.90 -7.95 -14.63
C ASN A 76 -16.37 -7.89 -13.17
N LYS A 77 -15.53 -7.38 -12.26
CA LYS A 77 -15.85 -7.20 -10.83
C LYS A 77 -15.70 -5.73 -10.44
N ASN A 78 -16.49 -5.33 -9.45
CA ASN A 78 -16.28 -4.04 -8.79
C ASN A 78 -15.07 -4.12 -7.84
N LEU A 79 -14.60 -2.96 -7.38
CA LEU A 79 -13.43 -2.86 -6.50
C LEU A 79 -13.53 -3.75 -5.26
N TYR A 80 -14.70 -3.81 -4.62
CA TYR A 80 -14.91 -4.67 -3.45
C TYR A 80 -14.71 -6.16 -3.79
N GLY A 81 -15.26 -6.62 -4.92
CA GLY A 81 -15.12 -8.01 -5.35
C GLY A 81 -13.66 -8.39 -5.63
N ILE A 82 -12.92 -7.52 -6.32
CA ILE A 82 -11.48 -7.70 -6.59
C ILE A 82 -10.71 -7.77 -5.27
N ASN A 83 -10.92 -6.77 -4.41
CA ASN A 83 -10.21 -6.67 -3.14
C ASN A 83 -10.51 -7.83 -2.19
N LYS A 84 -11.74 -8.33 -2.16
CA LYS A 84 -12.10 -9.53 -1.39
C LYS A 84 -11.38 -10.79 -1.89
N ASP A 85 -11.26 -10.97 -3.21
CA ASP A 85 -10.53 -12.10 -3.77
C ASP A 85 -9.03 -11.98 -3.49
N VAL A 86 -8.47 -10.77 -3.62
CA VAL A 86 -7.08 -10.49 -3.23
C VAL A 86 -6.87 -10.76 -1.74
N TYR A 87 -7.72 -10.24 -0.86
CA TYR A 87 -7.65 -10.51 0.57
C TYR A 87 -7.69 -12.02 0.87
N THR A 88 -8.51 -12.78 0.13
CA THR A 88 -8.60 -14.24 0.28
C THR A 88 -7.26 -14.92 -0.04
N ILE A 89 -6.61 -14.57 -1.15
CA ILE A 89 -5.30 -15.16 -1.49
C ILE A 89 -4.19 -14.67 -0.57
N LEU A 90 -4.24 -13.41 -0.09
CA LEU A 90 -3.31 -12.91 0.92
C LEU A 90 -3.45 -13.69 2.24
N ARG A 91 -4.68 -13.93 2.69
CA ARG A 91 -4.96 -14.57 3.99
C ARG A 91 -4.69 -16.06 4.03
N TYR A 92 -4.98 -16.77 2.93
CA TYR A 92 -4.94 -18.24 2.87
C TYR A 92 -3.84 -18.79 1.95
N GLY A 93 -3.13 -17.93 1.22
CA GLY A 93 -2.08 -18.31 0.28
C GLY A 93 -2.61 -18.79 -1.08
N ALA A 94 -1.72 -18.78 -2.06
CA ALA A 94 -1.97 -19.31 -3.40
C ALA A 94 -1.81 -20.84 -3.38
N LYS A 95 -2.86 -21.57 -3.73
CA LYS A 95 -2.83 -23.04 -3.83
C LYS A 95 -2.40 -23.43 -5.24
N VAL A 96 -1.13 -23.83 -5.39
CA VAL A 96 -0.50 -24.12 -6.69
C VAL A 96 0.18 -25.49 -6.67
N ARG A 97 0.41 -26.08 -7.84
CA ARG A 97 1.18 -27.31 -8.01
C ARG A 97 2.47 -27.01 -8.73
N GLU A 98 3.56 -27.66 -8.33
CA GLU A 98 4.85 -27.50 -8.99
C GLU A 98 4.80 -28.05 -10.42
N ASP A 99 4.34 -29.30 -10.59
CA ASP A 99 4.12 -29.93 -11.89
C ASP A 99 2.86 -30.79 -11.94
N VAL A 100 2.54 -31.34 -13.12
CA VAL A 100 1.43 -32.26 -13.30
C VAL A 100 1.73 -33.57 -12.57
N GLY A 101 0.88 -33.95 -11.62
CA GLY A 101 1.07 -35.15 -10.79
C GLY A 101 1.62 -34.84 -9.40
N GLU A 102 2.15 -33.64 -9.18
CA GLU A 102 2.62 -33.20 -7.86
C GLU A 102 1.48 -32.74 -6.95
N ASN A 103 1.73 -32.83 -5.63
CA ASN A 103 0.79 -32.38 -4.61
C ASN A 103 0.59 -30.85 -4.67
N THR A 104 -0.61 -30.40 -4.34
CA THR A 104 -0.90 -28.97 -4.18
C THR A 104 -0.16 -28.43 -2.97
N GLN A 105 0.62 -27.37 -3.19
CA GLN A 105 1.32 -26.62 -2.16
C GLN A 105 0.62 -25.27 -1.95
N THR A 106 0.74 -24.71 -0.75
CA THR A 106 0.21 -23.39 -0.42
C THR A 106 1.37 -22.40 -0.30
N VAL A 107 1.46 -21.47 -1.25
CA VAL A 107 2.44 -20.39 -1.22
C VAL A 107 1.84 -19.21 -0.45
N ARG A 108 2.40 -18.90 0.72
CA ARG A 108 1.96 -17.78 1.55
C ARG A 108 2.62 -16.50 1.06
N LEU A 109 1.80 -15.54 0.63
CA LEU A 109 2.27 -14.24 0.11
C LEU A 109 2.64 -13.25 1.23
N ILE A 110 2.08 -13.46 2.42
CA ILE A 110 2.31 -12.69 3.65
C ILE A 110 2.56 -13.70 4.77
N ASP A 111 3.60 -13.47 5.57
CA ASP A 111 3.81 -14.17 6.84
C ASP A 111 2.92 -13.54 7.92
N TRP A 112 1.76 -14.13 8.13
CA TRP A 112 0.83 -13.73 9.19
C TRP A 112 1.20 -14.26 10.57
N GLU A 113 2.08 -15.25 10.63
CA GLU A 113 2.49 -15.90 11.88
C GLU A 113 3.60 -15.10 12.55
N HIS A 114 4.51 -14.57 11.73
CA HIS A 114 5.63 -13.74 12.15
C HIS A 114 5.68 -12.48 11.27
N PRO A 115 4.84 -11.46 11.55
CA PRO A 115 4.74 -10.26 10.70
C PRO A 115 6.07 -9.56 10.42
N GLN A 116 7.02 -9.62 11.36
CA GLN A 116 8.36 -9.05 11.25
C GLN A 116 9.24 -9.71 10.16
N ASN A 117 8.86 -10.89 9.66
CA ASN A 117 9.57 -11.56 8.56
C ASN A 117 9.19 -10.98 7.19
N ASN A 118 8.13 -10.17 7.11
CA ASN A 118 7.74 -9.54 5.85
C ASN A 118 8.67 -8.37 5.52
N HIS A 119 8.85 -8.11 4.24
CA HIS A 119 9.57 -6.95 3.74
C HIS A 119 8.62 -5.75 3.64
N PHE A 120 8.76 -4.82 4.58
CA PHE A 120 8.04 -3.56 4.57
C PHE A 120 8.82 -2.50 3.79
N ALA A 121 8.13 -1.81 2.89
CA ALA A 121 8.73 -0.80 2.05
C ALA A 121 7.74 0.34 1.74
N ILE A 122 8.27 1.53 1.44
CA ILE A 122 7.50 2.65 0.91
C ILE A 122 8.05 3.14 -0.42
N ALA A 123 7.15 3.59 -1.30
CA ALA A 123 7.49 4.39 -2.47
C ALA A 123 6.75 5.73 -2.40
N GLU A 124 7.39 6.81 -2.84
CA GLU A 124 6.76 8.13 -2.91
C GLU A 124 6.33 8.48 -4.34
N GLU A 125 5.33 9.35 -4.47
CA GLU A 125 4.89 9.94 -5.75
C GLU A 125 4.52 8.89 -6.82
N VAL A 126 3.85 7.80 -6.42
CA VAL A 126 3.63 6.63 -7.29
C VAL A 126 2.66 6.95 -8.42
N SER A 127 3.19 7.27 -9.61
CA SER A 127 2.34 7.65 -10.74
C SER A 127 1.72 6.44 -11.42
N ILE A 128 0.39 6.35 -11.37
CA ILE A 128 -0.38 5.25 -11.98
C ILE A 128 -1.11 5.74 -13.22
N LYS A 129 -0.92 5.00 -14.32
CA LYS A 129 -1.68 5.19 -15.56
C LYS A 129 -3.08 4.61 -15.36
N GLY A 130 -4.09 5.42 -15.63
CA GLY A 130 -5.49 5.03 -15.72
C GLY A 130 -6.13 5.79 -16.88
N GLU A 131 -7.46 5.78 -16.98
CA GLU A 131 -8.16 6.70 -17.91
C GLU A 131 -7.77 8.16 -17.59
N ASN A 132 -7.62 8.47 -16.29
CA ASN A 132 -6.99 9.68 -15.80
C ASN A 132 -5.83 9.33 -14.86
N ARG A 133 -4.62 9.84 -15.15
CA ARG A 133 -3.43 9.63 -14.32
C ARG A 133 -3.67 10.16 -12.91
N LYS A 134 -3.31 9.36 -11.91
CA LYS A 134 -3.29 9.73 -10.49
C LYS A 134 -1.95 9.36 -9.87
N ARG A 135 -1.65 9.97 -8.74
CA ARG A 135 -0.37 9.84 -8.06
C ARG A 135 -0.59 9.90 -6.56
N PRO A 136 -0.72 8.74 -5.90
CA PRO A 136 -0.70 8.69 -4.45
C PRO A 136 0.65 9.17 -3.91
N ASP A 137 0.62 9.95 -2.83
CA ASP A 137 1.82 10.56 -2.25
C ASP A 137 2.79 9.52 -1.68
N ILE A 138 2.26 8.55 -0.91
CA ILE A 138 3.02 7.44 -0.34
C ILE A 138 2.24 6.14 -0.50
N VAL A 139 2.90 5.10 -1.01
CA VAL A 139 2.36 3.73 -1.09
C VAL A 139 3.20 2.81 -0.22
N ILE A 140 2.52 2.01 0.61
CA ILE A 140 3.14 1.01 1.48
C ILE A 140 3.05 -0.36 0.79
N TYR A 141 4.20 -0.96 0.57
CA TYR A 141 4.37 -2.30 0.02
C TYR A 141 4.76 -3.27 1.13
N VAL A 142 4.13 -4.44 1.14
CA VAL A 142 4.53 -5.58 1.96
C VAL A 142 4.84 -6.74 1.02
N ASN A 143 6.08 -7.23 1.05
CA ASN A 143 6.59 -8.25 0.13
C ASN A 143 6.37 -7.89 -1.35
N GLY A 144 6.40 -6.60 -1.70
CA GLY A 144 6.12 -6.14 -3.08
C GLY A 144 4.64 -6.00 -3.44
N ILE A 145 3.70 -6.18 -2.50
CA ILE A 145 2.27 -5.98 -2.72
C ILE A 145 1.85 -4.65 -2.08
N ALA A 146 1.24 -3.74 -2.85
CA ALA A 146 0.71 -2.49 -2.34
C ALA A 146 -0.48 -2.76 -1.42
N LEU A 147 -0.32 -2.57 -0.11
CA LEU A 147 -1.36 -2.81 0.90
C LEU A 147 -1.85 -1.51 1.55
N GLY A 148 -1.08 -0.43 1.49
CA GLY A 148 -1.43 0.87 2.08
C GLY A 148 -1.25 2.03 1.11
N VAL A 149 -2.14 3.01 1.19
CA VAL A 149 -1.98 4.32 0.53
C VAL A 149 -2.14 5.41 1.58
N LEU A 150 -1.23 6.39 1.57
CA LEU A 150 -1.25 7.57 2.43
C LEU A 150 -1.19 8.83 1.58
N GLU A 151 -2.26 9.62 1.62
CA GLU A 151 -2.32 10.96 1.03
C GLU A 151 -1.94 12.00 2.11
N LEU A 152 -0.95 12.84 1.83
CA LEU A 152 -0.50 13.87 2.75
C LEU A 152 -1.05 15.22 2.35
N LYS A 153 -1.26 16.08 3.33
CA LYS A 153 -1.64 17.48 3.11
C LYS A 153 -0.82 18.36 4.03
N ARG A 154 -0.56 19.59 3.58
CA ARG A 154 0.00 20.63 4.46
C ARG A 154 -0.94 20.92 5.62
N SER A 155 -0.39 21.42 6.73
CA SER A 155 -1.09 21.63 8.01
C SER A 155 -2.29 22.59 7.95
N THR A 156 -2.36 23.43 6.91
CA THR A 156 -3.46 24.40 6.68
C THR A 156 -4.58 23.85 5.79
N VAL A 157 -4.43 22.66 5.23
CA VAL A 157 -5.42 22.01 4.37
C VAL A 157 -6.01 20.84 5.11
N SER A 158 -7.34 20.71 5.10
CA SER A 158 -8.00 19.66 5.86
C SER A 158 -7.68 18.27 5.31
N VAL A 159 -7.49 17.30 6.21
CA VAL A 159 -7.35 15.86 5.87
C VAL A 159 -8.52 15.35 5.03
N SER A 160 -9.72 15.95 5.16
CA SER A 160 -10.87 15.66 4.31
C SER A 160 -10.58 15.79 2.81
N GLU A 161 -9.70 16.69 2.39
CA GLU A 161 -9.31 16.78 0.97
C GLU A 161 -8.52 15.54 0.52
N GLY A 162 -7.59 15.04 1.34
CA GLY A 162 -6.87 13.79 1.07
C GLY A 162 -7.82 12.58 1.07
N ILE A 163 -8.83 12.55 1.95
CA ILE A 163 -9.88 11.51 1.94
C ILE A 163 -10.65 11.52 0.62
N ARG A 164 -11.06 12.69 0.12
CA ARG A 164 -11.75 12.82 -1.17
C ARG A 164 -10.85 12.42 -2.35
N GLN A 165 -9.57 12.75 -2.31
CA GLN A 165 -8.60 12.29 -3.31
C GLN A 165 -8.52 10.75 -3.34
N ASN A 166 -8.41 10.12 -2.16
CA ASN A 166 -8.46 8.66 -2.04
C ASN A 166 -9.75 8.04 -2.61
N LEU A 167 -10.91 8.66 -2.36
CA LEU A 167 -12.19 8.20 -2.90
C LEU A 167 -12.29 8.38 -4.41
N ASP A 168 -11.78 9.48 -4.95
CA ASP A 168 -11.71 9.70 -6.39
C ASP A 168 -10.80 8.68 -7.06
N ASN A 169 -9.61 8.43 -6.50
CA ASN A 169 -8.64 7.48 -7.06
C ASN A 169 -9.22 6.06 -7.22
N GLN A 170 -10.22 5.69 -6.40
CA GLN A 170 -10.92 4.40 -6.44
C GLN A 170 -12.03 4.29 -7.50
N LYS A 171 -12.39 5.37 -8.20
CA LYS A 171 -13.41 5.30 -9.27
C LYS A 171 -12.81 4.73 -10.55
N SER A 172 -13.64 4.05 -11.35
CA SER A 172 -13.22 3.38 -12.59
C SER A 172 -12.55 4.30 -13.61
N MET A 173 -12.95 5.58 -13.65
CA MET A 173 -12.37 6.61 -14.53
C MET A 173 -10.97 7.10 -14.09
N PHE A 174 -10.46 6.62 -12.96
CA PHE A 174 -9.14 6.95 -12.43
C PHE A 174 -8.28 5.69 -12.35
N ILE A 175 -7.83 5.29 -11.15
CA ILE A 175 -6.85 4.22 -10.95
C ILE A 175 -7.42 3.10 -10.09
N MET A 176 -8.73 2.84 -10.20
CA MET A 176 -9.43 1.77 -9.46
C MET A 176 -8.69 0.42 -9.46
N PRO A 177 -8.13 -0.08 -10.58
CA PRO A 177 -7.40 -1.35 -10.57
C PRO A 177 -6.23 -1.40 -9.58
N PHE A 178 -5.57 -0.27 -9.32
CA PHE A 178 -4.47 -0.18 -8.36
C PHE A 178 -4.95 -0.48 -6.93
N PHE A 179 -6.14 -0.01 -6.57
CA PHE A 179 -6.74 -0.24 -5.25
C PHE A 179 -7.25 -1.68 -5.06
N GLY A 180 -7.15 -2.54 -6.07
CA GLY A 180 -7.51 -3.96 -5.98
C GLY A 180 -6.75 -4.70 -4.87
N THR A 181 -5.51 -4.32 -4.56
CA THR A 181 -4.70 -4.93 -3.48
C THR A 181 -4.71 -4.13 -2.19
N VAL A 182 -5.01 -2.84 -2.24
CA VAL A 182 -4.90 -1.91 -1.10
C VAL A 182 -5.90 -2.30 -0.01
N GLN A 183 -5.40 -2.54 1.20
CA GLN A 183 -6.20 -2.94 2.37
C GLN A 183 -6.46 -1.76 3.32
N LEU A 184 -5.54 -0.78 3.36
CA LEU A 184 -5.63 0.39 4.21
C LEU A 184 -5.48 1.68 3.39
N VAL A 185 -6.39 2.63 3.61
CA VAL A 185 -6.40 3.92 2.91
C VAL A 185 -6.34 5.02 3.97
N MET A 186 -5.38 5.92 3.84
CA MET A 186 -5.06 6.93 4.84
C MET A 186 -4.94 8.31 4.22
N ALA A 187 -5.30 9.32 5.01
CA ALA A 187 -5.00 10.71 4.72
C ALA A 187 -4.50 11.39 5.99
N GLY A 188 -3.51 12.28 5.89
CA GLY A 188 -2.91 12.89 7.08
C GLY A 188 -2.30 14.28 6.86
N ASN A 189 -2.27 15.06 7.93
CA ASN A 189 -1.52 16.31 8.04
C ASN A 189 -1.06 16.50 9.50
N ASP A 190 -0.19 17.48 9.74
CA ASP A 190 0.40 17.70 11.08
C ASP A 190 -0.63 18.16 12.13
N THR A 191 -1.72 18.82 11.72
CA THR A 191 -2.70 19.45 12.63
C THR A 191 -3.78 18.46 13.10
N GLU A 192 -4.28 17.61 12.20
CA GLU A 192 -5.40 16.71 12.41
C GLU A 192 -4.96 15.24 12.59
N GLY A 193 -3.69 14.95 12.30
CA GLY A 193 -3.09 13.63 12.31
C GLY A 193 -3.58 12.76 11.16
N VAL A 194 -3.43 11.45 11.29
CA VAL A 194 -3.98 10.47 10.34
C VAL A 194 -5.48 10.26 10.55
N ARG A 195 -6.22 10.18 9.44
CA ARG A 195 -7.51 9.52 9.31
C ARG A 195 -7.35 8.30 8.41
N TYR A 196 -8.04 7.21 8.74
CA TYR A 196 -7.94 5.97 7.97
C TYR A 196 -9.30 5.31 7.73
N GLY A 197 -9.32 4.47 6.70
CA GLY A 197 -10.42 3.58 6.36
C GLY A 197 -9.92 2.44 5.47
N VAL A 198 -10.85 1.67 4.93
CA VAL A 198 -10.57 0.66 3.89
C VAL A 198 -11.17 1.13 2.56
N ILE A 199 -10.98 0.36 1.49
CA ILE A 199 -11.58 0.67 0.19
C ILE A 199 -13.10 0.93 0.31
N ASN A 200 -13.60 1.86 -0.49
CA ASN A 200 -15.00 2.33 -0.52
C ASN A 200 -15.55 2.93 0.79
N THR A 201 -14.75 3.11 1.86
CA THR A 201 -15.21 3.75 3.09
C THR A 201 -15.62 5.20 2.79
N PRO A 202 -16.89 5.60 2.99
CA PRO A 202 -17.29 7.00 2.80
C PRO A 202 -16.58 7.95 3.78
N GLU A 203 -16.36 9.21 3.38
CA GLU A 203 -15.60 10.21 4.16
C GLU A 203 -16.03 10.30 5.63
N LYS A 204 -17.33 10.31 5.90
CA LYS A 204 -17.90 10.39 7.26
C LYS A 204 -17.57 9.20 8.19
N TYR A 205 -17.09 8.09 7.64
CA TYR A 205 -16.75 6.88 8.39
C TYR A 205 -15.25 6.65 8.53
N TYR A 206 -14.41 7.58 8.06
CA TYR A 206 -12.99 7.54 8.37
C TYR A 206 -12.77 7.71 9.88
N LEU A 207 -11.87 6.91 10.42
CA LEU A 207 -11.56 6.89 11.84
C LEU A 207 -10.27 7.63 12.13
N LYS A 208 -10.12 8.08 13.38
CA LYS A 208 -8.86 8.62 13.92
C LYS A 208 -8.23 7.54 14.80
N TRP A 209 -6.92 7.34 14.69
CA TRP A 209 -6.20 6.50 15.65
C TRP A 209 -6.17 7.16 17.02
N LYS A 210 -6.35 6.36 18.09
CA LYS A 210 -6.43 6.86 19.46
C LYS A 210 -5.70 5.92 20.40
N GLU A 211 -4.48 6.30 20.73
CA GLU A 211 -3.62 5.60 21.67
C GLU A 211 -2.68 6.61 22.33
N GLU A 212 -2.33 6.38 23.59
CA GLU A 212 -1.45 7.27 24.36
C GLU A 212 -0.02 7.24 23.79
N SER A 213 0.63 8.40 23.75
CA SER A 213 2.01 8.53 23.26
C SER A 213 2.59 9.90 23.62
N ASP A 214 3.90 9.91 23.88
CA ASP A 214 4.69 11.11 24.16
C ASP A 214 5.15 11.84 22.88
N VAL A 215 4.90 11.25 21.69
CA VAL A 215 5.27 11.88 20.41
C VAL A 215 4.42 13.12 20.19
N ALA A 216 5.04 14.31 20.19
CA ALA A 216 4.32 15.58 20.17
C ALA A 216 3.57 15.85 18.85
N ASN A 217 4.19 15.54 17.70
CA ASN A 217 3.56 15.73 16.40
C ASN A 217 2.47 14.67 16.16
N LEU A 218 1.24 15.11 15.86
CA LEU A 218 0.08 14.22 15.79
C LEU A 218 0.14 13.27 14.58
N LEU A 219 0.68 13.71 13.45
CA LEU A 219 0.87 12.88 12.27
C LEU A 219 1.87 11.76 12.57
N ASP A 220 3.05 12.13 13.06
CA ASP A 220 4.12 11.18 13.38
C ASP A 220 3.67 10.16 14.41
N ARG A 221 2.99 10.62 15.47
CA ARG A 221 2.42 9.77 16.51
C ARG A 221 1.54 8.67 15.92
N HIS A 222 0.56 9.06 15.10
CA HIS A 222 -0.38 8.08 14.55
C HIS A 222 0.32 7.12 13.60
N LEU A 223 1.24 7.60 12.75
CA LEU A 223 1.97 6.74 11.83
C LEU A 223 2.85 5.73 12.58
N LEU A 224 3.55 6.17 13.63
CA LEU A 224 4.35 5.29 14.49
C LEU A 224 3.50 4.25 15.22
N GLN A 225 2.27 4.58 15.63
CA GLN A 225 1.40 3.61 16.31
C GLN A 225 0.73 2.65 15.33
N MET A 226 0.34 3.12 14.15
CA MET A 226 -0.43 2.34 13.17
C MET A 226 0.43 1.46 12.27
N CYS A 227 1.66 1.86 12.00
CA CYS A 227 2.52 1.25 10.99
C CYS A 227 3.78 0.59 11.58
N ASN A 228 3.84 0.43 12.91
CA ASN A 228 4.92 -0.29 13.60
C ASN A 228 4.71 -1.81 13.61
#